data_AF-A0A926FH06-F1
#
_entry.id   AF-A0A926FH06-F1
#
_cell.length_a   1.000
_cell.length_b   1.000
_cell.length_c   1.000
_cell.angle_alpha   90.00
_cell.angle_beta   90.00
_cell.angle_gamma   90.00
#
_symmetry.space_group_name_H-M   'P 1'
#
loop_
_entity.id
_entity.type
_entity.pdbx_description
1 polymer ?
#
loop_
_entity_poly.entity_id
_entity_poly.type
_entity_poly.pdbx_seq_one_letter_code
_entity_poly.pdbx_strand_id
1 'polypeptide(L)'
;MTSFAGSLARVAAAITLFWVVGYVAVRVLVPPRPRSERIGWGFAAGSALLAAATALTFALGLKSAWPAFVVLAILSVFAGVKFPVRGEAELTALRGRLRWPEGFWAGVAILGVLLYAFRALTEPMWAGDFLAIWGLKGKSFFAAGFVPHLFEDALFGFTHPEYPVGLPLLYAGIALAVAAWDDHAMALLFPCFLAATLLVLYGFLRRRGASAAVALAATALLANFQGLYSAFLTGMAEVPLALALLLLATSLADAWDARGDGAMRRVAAASFLAGGTKNEGLLLVGLGLLMTWALFWKGRTRARVGRLSFALLAPAVFCAILHRVAFGNHPLRDFDLALLGSPELPARFAAGLRIFFSLYVWPQWAALLLLAGLLLAGRSVPAANRMLILCAAAVAIYLALPALAVQGPEWLVTWSLGRTVAALAPIAAAAVALRLSAD
;
A
#
# COMPACT_ATOMS: atom_id res chain seq x y z
N MET A 1 25.46 22.73 -9.08
CA MET A 1 24.49 21.68 -9.45
C MET A 1 24.97 20.38 -8.83
N THR A 2 24.14 19.66 -8.08
CA THR A 2 24.51 18.35 -7.56
C THR A 2 24.41 17.31 -8.67
N SER A 3 25.39 16.41 -8.79
CA SER A 3 25.28 15.29 -9.73
C SER A 3 24.11 14.38 -9.35
N PHE A 4 23.55 13.67 -10.32
CA PHE A 4 22.50 12.68 -10.08
C PHE A 4 22.90 11.67 -8.98
N ALA A 5 24.15 11.17 -9.03
CA ALA A 5 24.69 10.28 -8.00
C ALA A 5 24.65 10.91 -6.59
N GLY A 6 24.96 12.22 -6.47
CA GLY A 6 24.88 12.94 -5.21
C GLY A 6 23.44 13.15 -4.72
N SER A 7 22.48 13.40 -5.61
CA SER A 7 21.05 13.42 -5.25
C SER A 7 20.56 12.04 -4.81
N LEU A 8 20.89 10.99 -5.56
CA LEU A 8 20.51 9.61 -5.28
C LEU A 8 21.03 9.14 -3.92
N ALA A 9 22.31 9.42 -3.60
CA ALA A 9 22.90 9.08 -2.31
C ALA A 9 22.19 9.77 -1.13
N ARG A 10 21.84 11.05 -1.27
CA ARG A 10 21.10 11.80 -0.24
C ARG A 10 19.69 11.26 -0.03
N VAL A 11 18.96 10.96 -1.11
CA VAL A 11 17.63 10.36 -1.04
C VAL A 11 17.71 8.95 -0.41
N ALA A 12 18.69 8.14 -0.80
CA ALA A 12 18.92 6.82 -0.20
C ALA A 12 19.20 6.91 1.31
N ALA A 13 19.99 7.89 1.75
CA ALA A 13 20.26 8.14 3.17
C ALA A 13 18.98 8.55 3.92
N ALA A 14 18.17 9.46 3.36
CA ALA A 14 16.89 9.85 3.95
C ALA A 14 15.92 8.66 4.07
N ILE A 15 15.82 7.83 3.02
CA ILE A 15 15.03 6.60 3.02
C ILE A 15 15.49 5.62 4.09
N THR A 16 16.79 5.37 4.16
CA THR A 16 17.38 4.47 5.15
C THR A 16 17.06 4.95 6.55
N LEU A 17 17.19 6.25 6.82
CA LEU A 17 16.95 6.81 8.13
C LEU A 17 15.49 6.66 8.58
N PHE A 18 14.51 7.05 7.75
CA PHE A 18 13.11 6.87 8.14
C PHE A 18 12.73 5.40 8.26
N TRP A 19 13.33 4.53 7.46
CA TRP A 19 13.12 3.09 7.59
C TRP A 19 13.64 2.55 8.93
N VAL A 20 14.84 2.96 9.36
CA VAL A 20 15.39 2.59 10.67
C VAL A 20 14.49 3.08 11.80
N VAL A 21 14.06 4.34 11.75
CA VAL A 21 13.14 4.91 12.76
C VAL A 21 11.82 4.15 12.78
N GLY A 22 11.23 3.90 11.62
CA GLY A 22 9.99 3.12 11.52
C GLY A 22 10.15 1.68 12.00
N TYR A 23 11.30 1.04 11.76
CA TYR A 23 11.60 -0.28 12.29
C TYR A 23 11.66 -0.29 13.82
N VAL A 24 12.22 0.75 14.45
CA VAL A 24 12.18 0.92 15.91
C VAL A 24 10.74 1.13 16.40
N ALA A 25 9.96 1.99 15.74
CA ALA A 25 8.55 2.22 16.08
C ALA A 25 7.72 0.93 16.00
N VAL A 26 7.94 0.13 14.96
CA VAL A 26 7.23 -1.15 14.74
C VAL A 26 7.56 -2.17 15.81
N ARG A 27 8.76 -2.17 16.40
CA ARG A 27 9.07 -3.06 17.55
C ARG A 27 8.16 -2.82 18.76
N VAL A 28 7.61 -1.61 18.88
CA VAL A 28 6.64 -1.23 19.93
C VAL A 28 5.21 -1.56 19.51
N LEU A 29 4.86 -1.09 18.32
CA LEU A 29 3.48 -1.07 17.85
C LEU A 29 3.03 -2.45 17.37
N VAL A 30 3.97 -3.24 16.86
CA VAL A 30 3.73 -4.55 16.27
C VAL A 30 4.47 -5.61 17.11
N PRO A 31 3.74 -6.56 17.73
CA PRO A 31 4.34 -7.62 18.55
C PRO A 31 5.25 -8.56 17.74
N PRO A 32 5.94 -9.50 18.39
CA PRO A 32 6.95 -10.34 17.74
C PRO A 32 6.45 -10.97 16.43
N ARG A 33 7.21 -10.73 15.38
CA ARG A 33 6.98 -11.18 14.01
C ARG A 33 8.29 -11.65 13.39
N PRO A 34 8.24 -12.48 12.33
CA PRO A 34 9.42 -12.76 11.54
C PRO A 34 10.12 -11.47 11.16
N ARG A 35 11.45 -11.47 11.15
CA ARG A 35 12.25 -10.27 10.89
C ARG A 35 11.89 -9.62 9.55
N SER A 36 11.61 -10.41 8.51
CA SER A 36 11.20 -9.90 7.20
C SER A 36 9.92 -9.06 7.28
N GLU A 37 8.88 -9.57 7.93
CA GLU A 37 7.61 -8.84 8.13
C GLU A 37 7.87 -7.54 8.91
N ARG A 38 8.67 -7.60 9.99
CA ARG A 38 9.03 -6.40 10.77
C ARG A 38 9.78 -5.35 9.96
N ILE A 39 10.69 -5.76 9.08
CA ILE A 39 11.43 -4.84 8.21
C ILE A 39 10.45 -4.12 7.27
N GLY A 40 9.54 -4.86 6.62
CA GLY A 40 8.57 -4.26 5.72
C GLY A 40 7.55 -3.35 6.42
N TRP A 41 7.04 -3.74 7.60
CA TRP A 41 6.27 -2.85 8.47
C TRP A 41 7.07 -1.61 8.86
N GLY A 42 8.36 -1.78 9.18
CA GLY A 42 9.25 -0.69 9.56
C GLY A 42 9.37 0.35 8.47
N PHE A 43 9.43 -0.08 7.20
CA PHE A 43 9.42 0.84 6.06
C PHE A 43 8.12 1.63 6.01
N ALA A 44 6.96 0.94 6.05
CA ALA A 44 5.65 1.58 5.99
C ALA A 44 5.43 2.58 7.14
N ALA A 45 5.78 2.20 8.38
CA ALA A 45 5.69 3.07 9.54
C ALA A 45 6.64 4.27 9.43
N GLY A 46 7.86 4.05 8.93
CA GLY A 46 8.84 5.11 8.69
C GLY A 46 8.34 6.16 7.70
N SER A 47 7.77 5.70 6.58
CA SER A 47 7.14 6.57 5.58
C SER A 47 5.99 7.39 6.18
N ALA A 48 5.11 6.75 6.98
CA ALA A 48 4.02 7.46 7.66
C ALA A 48 4.52 8.47 8.70
N LEU A 49 5.55 8.14 9.47
CA LEU A 49 6.16 9.05 10.44
C LEU A 49 6.81 10.25 9.76
N LEU A 50 7.49 10.06 8.62
CA LEU A 50 8.05 11.17 7.85
C LEU A 50 6.96 12.08 7.26
N ALA A 51 5.89 11.49 6.70
CA ALA A 51 4.74 12.26 6.22
C ALA A 51 4.08 13.07 7.35
N ALA A 52 3.88 12.46 8.52
CA ALA A 52 3.33 13.12 9.70
C ALA A 52 4.26 14.23 10.24
N ALA A 53 5.58 13.97 10.30
CA ALA A 53 6.57 14.98 10.67
C ALA A 53 6.52 16.19 9.74
N THR A 54 6.32 15.94 8.45
CA THR A 54 6.22 16.99 7.42
C THR A 54 4.96 17.82 7.62
N ALA A 55 3.80 17.17 7.85
CA ALA A 55 2.57 17.89 8.17
C ALA A 55 2.71 18.75 9.44
N LEU A 56 3.34 18.21 10.48
CA LEU A 56 3.59 18.96 11.72
C LEU A 56 4.53 20.14 11.50
N THR A 57 5.58 19.95 10.69
CA THR A 57 6.54 21.00 10.31
C THR A 57 5.82 22.17 9.64
N PHE A 58 4.94 21.86 8.69
CA PHE A 58 4.11 22.84 8.01
C PHE A 58 3.13 23.56 8.95
N ALA A 59 2.45 22.82 9.83
CA ALA A 59 1.54 23.39 10.80
C ALA A 59 2.24 24.34 11.80
N LEU A 60 3.51 24.10 12.10
CA LEU A 60 4.32 24.91 13.00
C LEU A 60 5.12 26.02 12.29
N GLY A 61 4.99 26.17 10.96
CA GLY A 61 5.75 27.16 10.18
C GLY A 61 7.27 26.94 10.20
N LEU A 62 7.71 25.69 10.39
CA LEU A 62 9.13 25.35 10.46
C LEU A 62 9.74 25.20 9.06
N LYS A 63 10.98 25.65 8.89
CA LYS A 63 11.69 25.58 7.59
C LYS A 63 12.27 24.20 7.25
N SER A 64 12.27 23.26 8.19
CA SER A 64 12.87 21.94 8.00
C SER A 64 12.09 20.87 8.75
N ALA A 65 11.93 19.69 8.13
CA ALA A 65 11.26 18.55 8.74
C ALA A 65 12.09 17.83 9.82
N TRP A 66 13.39 18.13 9.92
CA TRP A 66 14.32 17.43 10.81
C TRP A 66 13.93 17.50 12.29
N PRO A 67 13.60 18.66 12.88
CA PRO A 67 13.27 18.73 14.30
C PRO A 67 12.04 17.89 14.64
N ALA A 68 10.96 18.01 13.84
CA ALA A 68 9.75 17.23 14.03
C ALA A 68 10.00 15.72 13.88
N PHE A 69 10.78 15.34 12.86
CA PHE A 69 11.12 13.94 12.62
C PHE A 69 11.98 13.36 13.75
N VAL A 70 12.98 14.09 14.24
CA VAL A 70 13.83 13.68 15.36
C VAL A 70 12.99 13.51 16.63
N VAL A 71 12.06 14.42 16.92
CA VAL A 71 11.14 14.27 18.07
C VAL A 71 10.30 13.01 17.93
N LEU A 72 9.68 12.75 16.76
CA LEU A 72 8.91 11.54 16.53
C LEU A 72 9.76 10.26 16.61
N ALA A 73 11.00 10.32 16.13
CA ALA A 73 11.96 9.23 16.23
C ALA A 73 12.31 8.93 17.68
N ILE A 74 12.64 9.96 18.46
CA ILE A 74 12.96 9.87 19.89
C ILE A 74 11.77 9.29 20.66
N LEU A 75 10.56 9.80 20.44
CA LEU A 75 9.34 9.27 21.07
C LEU A 75 9.12 7.79 20.72
N SER A 76 9.39 7.41 19.48
CA SER A 76 9.31 6.00 19.04
C SER A 76 10.35 5.13 19.73
N VAL A 77 11.58 5.62 19.90
CA VAL A 77 12.65 4.92 20.62
C VAL A 77 12.32 4.77 22.10
N PHE A 78 11.86 5.85 22.77
CA PHE A 78 11.52 5.80 24.19
C PHE A 78 10.34 4.87 24.48
N ALA A 79 9.35 4.83 23.59
CA ALA A 79 8.30 3.82 23.65
C ALA A 79 8.89 2.41 23.43
N GLY A 80 9.92 2.27 22.60
CA GLY A 80 10.72 1.07 22.29
C GLY A 80 11.41 0.42 23.47
N VAL A 81 12.18 1.21 24.22
CA VAL A 81 13.07 0.71 25.27
C VAL A 81 12.31 -0.02 26.39
N LYS A 82 11.03 0.28 26.59
CA LYS A 82 10.21 -0.34 27.65
C LYS A 82 9.69 -1.75 27.33
N PHE A 83 9.85 -2.25 26.10
CA PHE A 83 9.35 -3.56 25.69
C PHE A 83 10.51 -4.49 25.29
N PRO A 84 10.87 -5.48 26.13
CA PRO A 84 11.97 -6.39 25.81
C PRO A 84 11.66 -7.18 24.53
N VAL A 85 12.64 -7.21 23.62
CA VAL A 85 12.54 -7.93 22.35
C VAL A 85 12.64 -9.44 22.61
N ARG A 86 11.51 -10.11 22.77
CA ARG A 86 11.45 -11.59 22.74
C ARG A 86 11.35 -12.05 21.29
N GLY A 87 12.35 -12.80 20.80
CA GLY A 87 12.24 -13.53 19.52
C GLY A 87 13.43 -13.50 18.56
N GLU A 88 14.68 -13.42 19.02
CA GLU A 88 15.85 -13.51 18.12
C GLU A 88 16.24 -14.94 17.70
N ALA A 89 15.65 -15.97 18.33
CA ALA A 89 16.00 -17.38 18.08
C ALA A 89 15.75 -17.85 16.62
N GLU A 90 14.90 -17.14 15.86
CA GLU A 90 14.51 -17.53 14.49
C GLU A 90 15.61 -17.27 13.44
N LEU A 91 16.52 -16.31 13.67
CA LEU A 91 17.62 -16.01 12.73
C LEU A 91 18.68 -17.11 12.71
N THR A 92 18.90 -17.77 13.84
CA THR A 92 19.86 -18.86 13.95
C THR A 92 19.40 -20.06 13.13
N ALA A 93 18.08 -20.25 12.96
CA ALA A 93 17.51 -21.31 12.12
C ALA A 93 17.67 -21.06 10.62
N LEU A 94 17.74 -19.80 10.18
CA LEU A 94 17.98 -19.42 8.77
C LEU A 94 19.45 -19.50 8.33
N ARG A 95 20.38 -19.80 9.24
CA ARG A 95 21.79 -20.07 8.88
C ARG A 95 21.98 -21.43 8.18
N GLY A 96 20.91 -22.21 7.96
CA GLY A 96 20.95 -23.35 7.05
C GLY A 96 21.26 -22.90 5.62
N ARG A 97 22.04 -23.70 4.89
CA ARG A 97 22.27 -23.46 3.45
C ARG A 97 20.92 -23.51 2.73
N LEU A 98 20.58 -22.43 2.02
CA LEU A 98 19.41 -22.40 1.12
C LEU A 98 19.46 -23.62 0.20
N ARG A 99 18.36 -24.35 0.11
CA ARG A 99 18.25 -25.43 -0.87
C ARG A 99 18.22 -24.81 -2.27
N TRP A 100 18.68 -25.55 -3.28
CA TRP A 100 18.69 -25.09 -4.67
C TRP A 100 17.39 -24.40 -5.13
N PRO A 101 16.17 -24.96 -4.91
CA PRO A 101 14.94 -24.29 -5.33
C PRO A 101 14.68 -22.97 -4.59
N GLU A 102 15.08 -22.86 -3.32
CA GLU A 102 14.95 -21.62 -2.54
C GLU A 102 15.91 -20.55 -3.05
N GLY A 103 17.17 -20.93 -3.31
CA GLY A 103 18.17 -20.04 -3.89
C GLY A 103 17.75 -19.49 -5.26
N PHE A 104 17.19 -20.35 -6.12
CA PHE A 104 16.64 -19.94 -7.42
C PHE A 104 15.55 -18.87 -7.27
N TRP A 105 14.50 -19.14 -6.48
CA TRP A 105 13.40 -18.19 -6.30
C TRP A 105 13.83 -16.89 -5.61
N ALA A 106 14.74 -16.97 -4.64
CA ALA A 106 15.34 -15.78 -4.04
C ALA A 106 16.09 -14.93 -5.10
N GLY A 107 16.87 -15.58 -5.97
CA GLY A 107 17.54 -14.92 -7.09
C GLY A 107 16.58 -14.23 -8.05
N VAL A 108 15.48 -14.89 -8.43
CA VAL A 108 14.44 -14.31 -9.30
C VAL A 108 13.74 -13.12 -8.63
N ALA A 109 13.47 -13.19 -7.32
CA ALA A 109 12.89 -12.06 -6.57
C ALA A 109 13.84 -10.86 -6.52
N ILE A 110 15.13 -11.09 -6.23
CA ILE A 110 16.16 -10.04 -6.22
C ILE A 110 16.30 -9.42 -7.61
N LEU A 111 16.36 -10.25 -8.66
CA LEU A 111 16.41 -9.78 -10.03
C LEU A 111 15.20 -8.90 -10.38
N GLY A 112 13.99 -9.29 -9.97
CA GLY A 112 12.78 -8.47 -10.15
C GLY A 112 12.88 -7.08 -9.49
N VAL A 113 13.38 -7.03 -8.25
CA VAL A 113 13.62 -5.75 -7.55
C VAL A 113 14.66 -4.90 -8.29
N LEU A 114 15.77 -5.50 -8.73
CA LEU A 114 16.84 -4.79 -9.46
C LEU A 114 16.36 -4.29 -10.82
N LEU A 115 15.59 -5.09 -11.56
CA LEU A 115 15.01 -4.69 -12.84
C LEU A 115 14.02 -3.54 -12.66
N TYR A 116 13.18 -3.59 -11.62
CA TYR A 116 12.28 -2.47 -11.32
C TYR A 116 13.05 -1.21 -10.91
N ALA A 117 14.08 -1.34 -10.07
CA ALA A 117 14.94 -0.23 -9.70
C ALA A 117 15.65 0.38 -10.90
N PHE A 118 16.17 -0.44 -11.81
CA PHE A 118 16.78 0.03 -13.04
C PHE A 118 15.77 0.84 -13.87
N ARG A 119 14.58 0.30 -14.13
CA ARG A 119 13.52 0.98 -14.90
C ARG A 119 13.01 2.27 -14.23
N ALA A 120 12.88 2.27 -12.90
CA ALA A 120 12.45 3.44 -12.14
C ALA A 120 13.52 4.54 -12.14
N LEU A 121 14.81 4.16 -12.22
CA LEU A 121 15.96 5.07 -12.20
C LEU A 121 16.56 5.33 -13.57
N THR A 122 15.95 4.88 -14.67
CA THR A 122 16.41 5.23 -16.03
C THR A 122 15.86 6.57 -16.51
N GLU A 123 14.67 6.94 -16.05
CA GLU A 123 13.97 8.16 -16.45
C GLU A 123 13.42 8.89 -15.21
N PRO A 124 13.29 10.23 -15.26
CA PRO A 124 12.56 10.94 -14.22
C PRO A 124 11.11 10.46 -14.19
N MET A 125 10.45 10.53 -13.02
CA MET A 125 9.04 10.19 -12.90
C MET A 125 8.21 11.09 -13.85
N TRP A 126 7.65 10.50 -14.91
CA TRP A 126 6.97 11.23 -15.99
C TRP A 126 5.49 10.89 -16.13
N ALA A 127 4.99 9.97 -15.30
CA ALA A 127 3.64 9.47 -15.45
C ALA A 127 2.60 10.56 -15.19
N GLY A 128 1.48 10.54 -15.94
CA GLY A 128 0.46 11.60 -15.89
C GLY A 128 -0.01 11.93 -14.46
N ASP A 129 -0.39 10.92 -13.68
CA ASP A 129 -0.81 11.11 -12.29
C ASP A 129 0.32 11.63 -11.38
N PHE A 130 1.57 11.26 -11.64
CA PHE A 130 2.69 11.85 -10.90
C PHE A 130 2.80 13.34 -11.21
N LEU A 131 2.79 13.71 -12.49
CA LEU A 131 2.92 15.11 -12.92
C LEU A 131 1.71 15.96 -12.52
N ALA A 132 0.50 15.41 -12.54
CA ALA A 132 -0.74 16.15 -12.32
C ALA A 132 -1.24 16.12 -10.87
N ILE A 133 -0.93 15.05 -10.11
CA ILE A 133 -1.54 14.80 -8.80
C ILE A 133 -0.46 14.70 -7.73
N TRP A 134 0.30 13.62 -7.74
CA TRP A 134 1.13 13.22 -6.60
C TRP A 134 2.39 14.07 -6.48
N GLY A 135 3.14 14.18 -7.57
CA GLY A 135 4.37 14.95 -7.69
C GLY A 135 4.08 16.45 -7.67
N LEU A 136 3.04 16.93 -8.36
CA LEU A 136 2.65 18.36 -8.31
C LEU A 136 2.36 18.81 -6.88
N LYS A 137 1.52 18.08 -6.14
CA LYS A 137 1.23 18.38 -4.73
C LYS A 137 2.50 18.36 -3.89
N GLY A 138 3.32 17.31 -4.01
CA GLY A 138 4.58 17.20 -3.26
C GLY A 138 5.55 18.36 -3.54
N LYS A 139 5.73 18.74 -4.81
CA LYS A 139 6.57 19.87 -5.23
C LYS A 139 6.05 21.18 -4.66
N SER A 140 4.75 21.42 -4.77
CA SER A 140 4.12 22.63 -4.23
C SER A 140 4.26 22.71 -2.72
N PHE A 141 4.10 21.60 -2.00
CA PHE A 141 4.27 21.56 -0.55
C PHE A 141 5.71 21.86 -0.13
N PHE A 142 6.68 21.25 -0.82
CA PHE A 142 8.10 21.49 -0.57
C PHE A 142 8.49 22.95 -0.85
N ALA A 143 8.06 23.50 -1.99
CA ALA A 143 8.38 24.86 -2.40
C ALA A 143 7.74 25.91 -1.50
N ALA A 144 6.48 25.69 -1.08
CA ALA A 144 5.75 26.61 -0.22
C ALA A 144 6.15 26.48 1.26
N GLY A 145 6.57 25.30 1.71
CA GLY A 145 6.78 25.01 3.13
C GLY A 145 5.48 24.90 3.95
N PHE A 146 4.33 24.76 3.27
CA PHE A 146 3.01 24.49 3.84
C PHE A 146 2.13 23.80 2.81
N VAL A 147 0.90 23.42 3.18
CA VAL A 147 -0.11 22.91 2.26
C VAL A 147 -0.85 24.08 1.61
N PRO A 148 -0.64 24.40 0.33
CA PRO A 148 -1.23 25.59 -0.29
C PRO A 148 -2.72 25.43 -0.54
N HIS A 149 -3.49 26.51 -0.30
CA HIS A 149 -4.91 26.60 -0.68
C HIS A 149 -5.17 26.56 -2.19
N LEU A 150 -4.12 26.59 -3.02
CA LEU A 150 -4.22 26.50 -4.49
C LEU A 150 -5.05 25.30 -4.95
N PHE A 151 -5.01 24.19 -4.21
CA PHE A 151 -5.75 22.97 -4.54
C PHE A 151 -7.26 23.06 -4.26
N GLU A 152 -7.72 24.13 -3.62
CA GLU A 152 -9.15 24.42 -3.44
C GLU A 152 -9.77 25.07 -4.69
N ASP A 153 -8.95 25.69 -5.54
CA ASP A 153 -9.40 26.34 -6.77
C ASP A 153 -9.90 25.30 -7.79
N ALA A 154 -11.02 25.62 -8.45
CA ALA A 154 -11.60 24.80 -9.50
C ALA A 154 -10.63 24.52 -10.66
N LEU A 155 -9.72 25.46 -10.96
CA LEU A 155 -8.67 25.32 -11.98
C LEU A 155 -7.72 24.15 -11.68
N PHE A 156 -7.51 23.80 -10.40
CA PHE A 156 -6.68 22.68 -9.97
C PHE A 156 -7.49 21.42 -9.70
N GLY A 157 -8.72 21.34 -10.22
CA GLY A 157 -9.58 20.18 -10.07
C GLY A 157 -9.01 18.86 -10.60
N PHE A 158 -8.20 18.93 -11.65
CA PHE A 158 -7.51 17.78 -12.24
C PHE A 158 -6.47 17.15 -11.29
N THR A 159 -6.10 17.85 -10.21
CA THR A 159 -5.14 17.33 -9.21
C THR A 159 -5.78 16.35 -8.23
N HIS A 160 -7.08 16.04 -8.39
CA HIS A 160 -7.86 15.23 -7.46
C HIS A 160 -7.69 15.69 -6.01
N PRO A 161 -8.13 16.92 -5.67
CA PRO A 161 -7.94 17.45 -4.33
C PRO A 161 -8.61 16.60 -3.24
N GLU A 162 -9.56 15.74 -3.61
CA GLU A 162 -10.17 14.71 -2.76
C GLU A 162 -9.27 13.50 -2.43
N TYR A 163 -8.09 13.38 -3.04
CA TYR A 163 -7.16 12.30 -2.75
C TYR A 163 -6.36 12.57 -1.46
N PRO A 164 -6.14 11.54 -0.61
CA PRO A 164 -5.33 11.66 0.60
C PRO A 164 -3.93 12.19 0.31
N VAL A 165 -3.40 12.98 1.24
CA VAL A 165 -2.11 13.69 1.07
C VAL A 165 -0.91 13.00 1.68
N GLY A 166 -1.05 11.75 2.15
CA GLY A 166 0.06 11.03 2.77
C GLY A 166 1.27 10.86 1.85
N LEU A 167 1.06 10.49 0.58
CA LEU A 167 2.14 10.37 -0.40
C LEU A 167 2.75 11.73 -0.79
N PRO A 168 1.98 12.78 -1.12
CA PRO A 168 2.52 14.12 -1.31
C PRO A 168 3.34 14.66 -0.13
N LEU A 169 2.89 14.42 1.11
CA LEU A 169 3.64 14.80 2.33
C LEU A 169 4.92 13.96 2.48
N LEU A 170 4.90 12.68 2.12
CA LEU A 170 6.11 11.85 2.12
C LEU A 170 7.14 12.40 1.12
N TYR A 171 6.72 12.78 -0.09
CA TYR A 171 7.59 13.42 -1.07
C TYR A 171 8.20 14.71 -0.54
N ALA A 172 7.36 15.62 -0.05
CA ALA A 172 7.83 16.88 0.52
C ALA A 172 8.79 16.64 1.70
N GLY A 173 8.51 15.64 2.54
CA GLY A 173 9.36 15.26 3.66
C GLY A 173 10.75 14.78 3.24
N ILE A 174 10.84 13.95 2.19
CA ILE A 174 12.13 13.53 1.62
C ILE A 174 12.87 14.74 1.06
N ALA A 175 12.19 15.60 0.30
CA ALA A 175 12.78 16.79 -0.29
C ALA A 175 13.30 17.79 0.77
N LEU A 176 12.54 18.00 1.86
CA LEU A 176 12.96 18.80 3.01
C LEU A 176 14.16 18.18 3.73
N ALA A 177 14.20 16.85 3.88
CA ALA A 177 15.30 16.15 4.53
C ALA A 177 16.61 16.31 3.77
N VAL A 178 16.56 16.31 2.43
CA VAL A 178 17.75 16.48 1.55
C VAL A 178 17.96 17.92 1.08
N ALA A 179 17.09 18.85 1.50
CA ALA A 179 17.03 20.25 1.10
C ALA A 179 17.02 20.48 -0.42
N ALA A 180 16.44 19.55 -1.18
CA ALA A 180 16.37 19.61 -2.64
C ALA A 180 15.24 18.71 -3.16
N TRP A 181 14.67 19.08 -4.31
CA TRP A 181 13.76 18.22 -5.04
C TRP A 181 14.45 17.65 -6.28
N ASP A 182 14.38 16.33 -6.46
CA ASP A 182 14.93 15.62 -7.62
C ASP A 182 14.01 14.44 -7.95
N ASP A 183 13.20 14.58 -9.00
CA ASP A 183 12.21 13.57 -9.42
C ASP A 183 12.86 12.22 -9.69
N HIS A 184 14.09 12.24 -10.22
CA HIS A 184 14.78 11.05 -10.66
C HIS A 184 15.36 10.29 -9.46
N ALA A 185 16.00 11.00 -8.53
CA ALA A 185 16.49 10.37 -7.30
C ALA A 185 15.35 9.88 -6.40
N MET A 186 14.23 10.62 -6.33
CA MET A 186 13.05 10.23 -5.53
C MET A 186 12.38 8.95 -6.02
N ALA A 187 12.56 8.57 -7.30
CA ALA A 187 12.07 7.31 -7.83
C ALA A 187 12.60 6.08 -7.06
N LEU A 188 13.75 6.18 -6.37
CA LEU A 188 14.31 5.12 -5.51
C LEU A 188 13.33 4.67 -4.41
N LEU A 189 12.40 5.55 -4.00
CA LEU A 189 11.37 5.22 -3.03
C LEU A 189 10.50 4.02 -3.45
N PHE A 190 10.27 3.86 -4.75
CA PHE A 190 9.34 2.87 -5.31
C PHE A 190 9.88 1.44 -5.28
N PRO A 191 11.13 1.18 -5.70
CA PRO A 191 11.79 -0.11 -5.45
C PRO A 191 11.84 -0.48 -3.97
N CYS A 192 11.98 0.50 -3.07
CA CYS A 192 11.91 0.25 -1.62
C CYS A 192 10.50 -0.19 -1.17
N PHE A 193 9.43 0.42 -1.71
CA PHE A 193 8.05 -0.06 -1.49
C PHE A 193 7.84 -1.48 -2.01
N LEU A 194 8.37 -1.82 -3.19
CA LEU A 194 8.37 -3.19 -3.71
C LEU A 194 9.08 -4.13 -2.72
N ALA A 195 10.33 -3.84 -2.35
CA ALA A 195 11.10 -4.68 -1.43
C ALA A 195 10.38 -4.88 -0.08
N ALA A 196 9.80 -3.82 0.48
CA ALA A 196 8.99 -3.91 1.69
C ALA A 196 7.76 -4.80 1.50
N THR A 197 7.06 -4.72 0.36
CA THR A 197 5.91 -5.57 0.03
C THR A 197 6.31 -7.04 -0.04
N LEU A 198 7.44 -7.36 -0.69
CA LEU A 198 7.96 -8.73 -0.76
C LEU A 198 8.34 -9.27 0.62
N LEU A 199 8.98 -8.46 1.46
CA LEU A 199 9.37 -8.85 2.81
C LEU A 199 8.17 -9.13 3.71
N VAL A 200 7.11 -8.33 3.60
CA VAL A 200 5.82 -8.58 4.29
C VAL A 200 5.19 -9.86 3.77
N LEU A 201 5.09 -10.04 2.45
CA LEU A 201 4.51 -11.24 1.84
C LEU A 201 5.25 -12.51 2.30
N TYR A 202 6.57 -12.53 2.17
CA TYR A 202 7.41 -13.65 2.61
C TYR A 202 7.22 -13.93 4.11
N GLY A 203 7.33 -12.90 4.95
CA GLY A 203 7.19 -13.04 6.39
C GLY A 203 5.81 -13.55 6.83
N PHE A 204 4.75 -13.02 6.23
CA PHE A 204 3.38 -13.47 6.48
C PHE A 204 3.18 -14.93 6.08
N LEU A 205 3.62 -15.33 4.89
CA LEU A 205 3.49 -16.71 4.40
C LEU A 205 4.25 -17.70 5.29
N ARG A 206 5.52 -17.40 5.63
CA ARG A 206 6.34 -18.23 6.52
C ARG A 206 5.70 -18.37 7.90
N ARG A 207 5.21 -17.27 8.48
CA ARG A 207 4.50 -17.28 9.77
C ARG A 207 3.21 -18.11 9.75
N ARG A 208 2.58 -18.22 8.58
CA ARG A 208 1.35 -19.00 8.37
C ARG A 208 1.62 -20.47 8.01
N GLY A 209 2.89 -20.89 8.01
CA GLY A 209 3.29 -22.29 7.80
C GLY A 209 3.67 -22.63 6.37
N ALA A 210 3.62 -21.68 5.43
CA ALA A 210 4.06 -21.91 4.05
C ALA A 210 5.53 -22.30 4.02
N SER A 211 5.91 -23.28 3.18
CA SER A 211 7.31 -23.65 2.97
C SER A 211 8.14 -22.47 2.42
N ALA A 212 9.46 -22.50 2.63
CA ALA A 212 10.33 -21.42 2.15
C ALA A 212 10.29 -21.31 0.63
N ALA A 213 10.24 -22.43 -0.08
CA ALA A 213 10.11 -22.47 -1.53
C ALA A 213 8.81 -21.81 -2.02
N VAL A 214 7.65 -22.13 -1.42
CA VAL A 214 6.36 -21.52 -1.80
C VAL A 214 6.35 -20.02 -1.50
N ALA A 215 6.83 -19.62 -0.32
CA ALA A 215 6.91 -18.20 0.04
C ALA A 215 7.83 -17.42 -0.91
N LEU A 216 9.01 -17.96 -1.24
CA LEU A 216 9.94 -17.33 -2.17
C LEU A 216 9.39 -17.30 -3.60
N ALA A 217 8.76 -18.38 -4.08
CA ALA A 217 8.13 -18.42 -5.40
C ALA A 217 7.03 -17.35 -5.52
N ALA A 218 6.17 -17.20 -4.51
CA ALA A 218 5.15 -16.15 -4.48
C ALA A 218 5.78 -14.76 -4.52
N THR A 219 6.86 -14.52 -3.75
CA THR A 219 7.57 -13.24 -3.80
C THR A 219 8.26 -12.99 -5.14
N ALA A 220 8.82 -14.01 -5.76
CA ALA A 220 9.51 -13.91 -7.05
C ALA A 220 8.55 -13.58 -8.19
N LEU A 221 7.40 -14.24 -8.22
CA LEU A 221 6.33 -13.95 -9.18
C LEU A 221 5.79 -12.53 -8.99
N LEU A 222 5.53 -12.12 -7.75
CA LEU A 222 5.06 -10.76 -7.46
C LEU A 222 6.10 -9.70 -7.82
N ALA A 223 7.39 -9.93 -7.54
CA ALA A 223 8.48 -9.00 -7.89
C ALA A 223 8.58 -8.71 -9.39
N ASN A 224 8.09 -9.63 -10.22
CA ASN A 224 8.09 -9.53 -11.68
C ASN A 224 6.69 -9.21 -12.26
N PHE A 225 5.73 -8.87 -11.41
CA PHE A 225 4.38 -8.52 -11.85
C PHE A 225 4.34 -7.11 -12.46
N GLN A 226 4.52 -7.04 -13.79
CA GLN A 226 4.63 -5.77 -14.52
C GLN A 226 3.38 -4.88 -14.42
N GLY A 227 2.20 -5.46 -14.18
CA GLY A 227 0.97 -4.68 -13.97
C GLY A 227 1.05 -3.71 -12.78
N LEU A 228 1.92 -3.99 -11.79
CA LEU A 228 2.13 -3.14 -10.62
C LEU A 228 3.53 -2.50 -10.59
N TYR A 229 4.57 -3.23 -11.00
CA TYR A 229 5.97 -2.79 -10.91
C TYR A 229 6.54 -2.45 -12.29
N SER A 230 6.03 -1.37 -12.88
CA SER A 230 6.47 -0.82 -14.17
C SER A 230 7.02 0.61 -14.02
N ALA A 231 7.83 1.05 -14.97
CA ALA A 231 8.32 2.43 -15.00
C ALA A 231 7.17 3.44 -14.93
N PHE A 232 6.06 3.15 -15.64
CA PHE A 232 4.87 3.99 -15.66
C PHE A 232 4.24 4.22 -14.27
N LEU A 233 4.23 3.22 -13.39
CA LEU A 233 3.65 3.37 -12.04
C LEU A 233 4.64 3.95 -11.02
N THR A 234 5.86 4.25 -11.43
CA THR A 234 6.84 4.95 -10.58
C THR A 234 6.38 6.39 -10.40
N GLY A 235 6.21 6.82 -9.15
CA GLY A 235 5.67 8.14 -8.80
C GLY A 235 4.18 8.12 -8.45
N MET A 236 3.46 7.03 -8.70
CA MET A 236 2.01 6.96 -8.46
C MET A 236 1.66 6.27 -7.12
N ALA A 237 0.43 6.45 -6.63
CA ALA A 237 0.01 5.91 -5.35
C ALA A 237 -0.23 4.39 -5.34
N GLU A 238 -0.34 3.72 -6.49
CA GLU A 238 -0.66 2.29 -6.59
C GLU A 238 0.39 1.40 -5.91
N VAL A 239 1.67 1.72 -6.10
CA VAL A 239 2.79 0.95 -5.50
C VAL A 239 2.80 1.03 -3.97
N PRO A 240 2.79 2.22 -3.34
CA PRO A 240 2.67 2.31 -1.87
C PRO A 240 1.32 1.79 -1.36
N LEU A 241 0.24 1.98 -2.12
CA LEU A 241 -1.08 1.45 -1.77
C LEU A 241 -1.03 -0.07 -1.69
N ALA A 242 -0.40 -0.75 -2.66
CA ALA A 242 -0.30 -2.22 -2.66
C ALA A 242 0.34 -2.77 -1.38
N LEU A 243 1.37 -2.09 -0.85
CA LEU A 243 1.94 -2.41 0.47
C LEU A 243 0.89 -2.23 1.59
N ALA A 244 0.21 -1.07 1.63
CA ALA A 244 -0.79 -0.79 2.65
C ALA A 244 -1.97 -1.78 2.63
N LEU A 245 -2.44 -2.15 1.45
CA LEU A 245 -3.52 -3.14 1.26
C LEU A 245 -3.08 -4.54 1.72
N LEU A 246 -1.84 -4.96 1.41
CA LEU A 246 -1.28 -6.21 1.92
C LEU A 246 -1.20 -6.22 3.45
N LEU A 247 -0.69 -5.14 4.05
CA LEU A 247 -0.60 -4.98 5.51
C LEU A 247 -1.99 -5.05 6.15
N LEU A 248 -3.00 -4.43 5.52
CA LEU A 248 -4.38 -4.46 6.00
C LEU A 248 -4.97 -5.87 5.93
N ALA A 249 -4.89 -6.53 4.78
CA ALA A 249 -5.46 -7.85 4.56
C ALA A 249 -4.84 -8.92 5.47
N THR A 250 -3.50 -8.90 5.63
CA THR A 250 -2.78 -9.83 6.52
C THR A 250 -3.12 -9.57 7.99
N SER A 251 -3.26 -8.31 8.39
CA SER A 251 -3.65 -7.92 9.76
C SER A 251 -5.09 -8.31 10.08
N LEU A 252 -6.00 -8.13 9.12
CA LEU A 252 -7.39 -8.59 9.21
C LEU A 252 -7.47 -10.10 9.33
N ALA A 253 -6.72 -10.84 8.51
CA ALA A 253 -6.65 -12.30 8.60
C ALA A 253 -6.17 -12.75 10.00
N ASP A 254 -5.15 -12.10 10.56
CA ASP A 254 -4.71 -12.37 11.93
C ASP A 254 -5.77 -12.00 12.98
N ALA A 255 -6.42 -10.85 12.82
CA ALA A 255 -7.45 -10.36 13.74
C ALA A 255 -8.72 -11.19 13.70
N TRP A 256 -9.10 -11.77 12.57
CA TRP A 256 -10.23 -12.70 12.41
C TRP A 256 -9.90 -14.09 12.97
N ASP A 257 -8.66 -14.55 12.84
CA ASP A 257 -8.22 -15.85 13.38
C ASP A 257 -7.79 -15.79 14.85
N ALA A 258 -7.86 -14.62 15.50
CA ALA A 258 -7.37 -14.38 16.86
C ALA A 258 -5.87 -14.74 17.02
N ARG A 259 -5.08 -14.55 15.97
CA ARG A 259 -3.66 -14.94 15.93
C ARG A 259 -2.72 -13.81 16.34
N GLY A 260 -2.11 -14.01 17.49
CA GLY A 260 -1.05 -13.19 18.04
C GLY A 260 -1.57 -11.93 18.70
N ASP A 261 -0.85 -11.52 19.75
CA ASP A 261 -1.11 -10.27 20.44
C ASP A 261 -1.05 -9.10 19.43
N GLY A 262 -1.66 -7.97 19.76
CA GLY A 262 -1.59 -6.74 18.96
C GLY A 262 -2.16 -6.79 17.54
N ALA A 263 -2.95 -7.81 17.16
CA ALA A 263 -3.63 -7.85 15.86
C ALA A 263 -4.47 -6.60 15.59
N MET A 264 -5.17 -6.10 16.61
CA MET A 264 -5.96 -4.87 16.50
C MET A 264 -5.07 -3.64 16.24
N ARG A 265 -3.88 -3.56 16.85
CA ARG A 265 -2.94 -2.45 16.61
C ARG A 265 -2.42 -2.46 15.17
N ARG A 266 -2.12 -3.65 14.64
CA ARG A 266 -1.74 -3.81 13.22
C ARG A 266 -2.87 -3.41 12.28
N VAL A 267 -4.10 -3.82 12.56
CA VAL A 267 -5.27 -3.39 11.78
C VAL A 267 -5.40 -1.86 11.81
N ALA A 268 -5.24 -1.23 12.97
CA ALA A 268 -5.30 0.21 13.09
C ALA A 268 -4.20 0.93 12.29
N ALA A 269 -2.95 0.48 12.42
CA ALA A 269 -1.83 1.04 11.66
C ALA A 269 -2.00 0.83 10.15
N ALA A 270 -2.41 -0.35 9.70
CA ALA A 270 -2.66 -0.62 8.29
C ALA A 270 -3.85 0.17 7.74
N SER A 271 -4.90 0.37 8.54
CA SER A 271 -6.04 1.20 8.16
C SER A 271 -5.65 2.67 7.97
N PHE A 272 -4.84 3.20 8.89
CA PHE A 272 -4.24 4.54 8.76
C PHE A 272 -3.42 4.65 7.47
N LEU A 273 -2.52 3.69 7.21
CA LEU A 273 -1.69 3.67 6.01
C LEU A 273 -2.53 3.60 4.73
N ALA A 274 -3.53 2.72 4.68
CA ALA A 274 -4.40 2.55 3.52
C ALA A 274 -5.21 3.83 3.27
N GLY A 275 -5.90 4.35 4.29
CA GLY A 275 -6.71 5.56 4.18
C GLY A 275 -5.90 6.84 3.92
N GLY A 276 -4.64 6.89 4.35
CA GLY A 276 -3.73 8.00 4.10
C GLY A 276 -3.03 7.98 2.73
N THR A 277 -3.09 6.86 1.99
CA THR A 277 -2.38 6.71 0.70
C THR A 277 -3.25 7.04 -0.50
N LYS A 278 -4.45 6.45 -0.59
CA LYS A 278 -5.39 6.62 -1.72
C LYS A 278 -6.83 6.32 -1.27
N ASN A 279 -7.83 6.84 -1.99
CA ASN A 279 -9.25 6.60 -1.66
C ASN A 279 -9.64 5.11 -1.72
N GLU A 280 -8.98 4.34 -2.59
CA GLU A 280 -9.10 2.89 -2.67
C GLU A 280 -8.70 2.17 -1.38
N GLY A 281 -7.83 2.77 -0.56
CA GLY A 281 -7.52 2.26 0.77
C GLY A 281 -8.74 2.33 1.71
N LEU A 282 -9.51 3.42 1.65
CA LEU A 282 -10.76 3.56 2.42
C LEU A 282 -11.80 2.54 1.97
N LEU A 283 -11.86 2.23 0.66
CA LEU A 283 -12.72 1.16 0.14
C LEU A 283 -12.39 -0.18 0.81
N LEU A 284 -11.11 -0.56 0.87
CA LEU A 284 -10.71 -1.84 1.45
C LEU A 284 -10.97 -1.88 2.97
N VAL A 285 -10.84 -0.75 3.66
CA VAL A 285 -11.24 -0.60 5.07
C VAL A 285 -12.74 -0.84 5.24
N GLY A 286 -13.58 -0.25 4.38
CA GLY A 286 -15.03 -0.46 4.35
C GLY A 286 -15.41 -1.91 4.10
N LEU A 287 -14.78 -2.56 3.12
CA LEU A 287 -14.98 -3.99 2.85
C LEU A 287 -14.56 -4.88 4.04
N GLY A 288 -13.41 -4.58 4.66
CA GLY A 288 -12.95 -5.27 5.87
C GLY A 288 -13.92 -5.14 7.04
N LEU A 289 -14.56 -3.98 7.17
CA LEU A 289 -15.62 -3.74 8.16
C LEU A 289 -16.85 -4.60 7.86
N LEU A 290 -17.37 -4.55 6.62
CA LEU A 290 -18.53 -5.34 6.20
C LEU A 290 -18.31 -6.84 6.42
N MET A 291 -17.13 -7.34 6.04
CA MET A 291 -16.75 -8.74 6.27
C MET A 291 -16.65 -9.07 7.77
N THR A 292 -16.11 -8.17 8.58
CA THR A 292 -16.07 -8.34 10.04
C THR A 292 -17.47 -8.49 10.62
N TRP A 293 -18.41 -7.64 10.21
CA TRP A 293 -19.79 -7.79 10.63
C TRP A 293 -20.40 -9.10 10.13
N ALA A 294 -20.26 -9.42 8.85
CA ALA A 294 -20.80 -10.65 8.26
C ALA A 294 -20.31 -11.93 8.97
N LEU A 295 -19.03 -12.00 9.33
CA LEU A 295 -18.42 -13.17 9.97
C LEU A 295 -18.85 -13.35 11.44
N PHE A 296 -19.21 -12.28 12.13
CA PHE A 296 -19.40 -12.29 13.59
C PHE A 296 -20.78 -11.78 14.05
N TRP A 297 -21.69 -11.43 13.14
CA TRP A 297 -23.02 -10.88 13.45
C TRP A 297 -23.85 -11.80 14.36
N LYS A 298 -23.82 -13.11 14.11
CA LYS A 298 -24.69 -14.10 14.78
C LYS A 298 -24.11 -14.68 16.09
N GLY A 299 -23.02 -14.13 16.65
CA GLY A 299 -22.30 -14.73 17.79
C GLY A 299 -22.13 -13.84 19.03
N ARG A 300 -21.74 -14.46 20.17
CA ARG A 300 -21.38 -13.81 21.45
C ARG A 300 -20.10 -12.94 21.40
N THR A 301 -19.68 -12.49 20.22
CA THR A 301 -18.41 -11.79 19.99
C THR A 301 -18.59 -10.30 19.65
N ARG A 302 -19.71 -9.68 20.06
CA ARG A 302 -19.99 -8.24 19.86
C ARG A 302 -18.83 -7.34 20.31
N ALA A 303 -18.20 -7.63 21.46
CA ALA A 303 -17.05 -6.86 21.93
C ALA A 303 -15.81 -6.98 21.02
N ARG A 304 -15.64 -8.10 20.32
CA ARG A 304 -14.56 -8.28 19.35
C ARG A 304 -14.87 -7.54 18.05
N VAL A 305 -16.12 -7.62 17.57
CA VAL A 305 -16.59 -6.83 16.43
C VAL A 305 -16.39 -5.35 16.69
N GLY A 306 -16.86 -4.84 17.84
CA GLY A 306 -16.68 -3.43 18.21
C GLY A 306 -15.22 -2.99 18.22
N ARG A 307 -14.32 -3.78 18.82
CA ARG A 307 -12.88 -3.48 18.83
C ARG A 307 -12.24 -3.50 17.43
N LEU A 308 -12.61 -4.47 16.59
CA LEU A 308 -12.07 -4.56 15.23
C LEU A 308 -12.62 -3.46 14.32
N SER A 309 -13.92 -3.17 14.43
CA SER A 309 -14.55 -2.04 13.74
C SER A 309 -13.92 -0.72 14.15
N PHE A 310 -13.65 -0.51 15.43
CA PHE A 310 -12.95 0.68 15.92
C PHE A 310 -11.52 0.76 15.38
N ALA A 311 -10.76 -0.35 15.43
CA ALA A 311 -9.41 -0.41 14.87
C ALA A 311 -9.38 -0.12 13.36
N LEU A 312 -10.42 -0.52 12.61
CA LEU A 312 -10.55 -0.18 11.20
C LEU A 312 -10.94 1.28 10.99
N LEU A 313 -12.05 1.71 11.59
CA LEU A 313 -12.68 2.99 11.26
C LEU A 313 -11.95 4.19 11.85
N ALA A 314 -11.56 4.15 13.12
CA ALA A 314 -11.04 5.33 13.80
C ALA A 314 -9.80 5.91 13.10
N PRO A 315 -8.78 5.13 12.69
CA PRO A 315 -7.61 5.66 12.00
C PRO A 315 -7.90 6.13 10.57
N ALA A 316 -8.78 5.45 9.85
CA ALA A 316 -9.18 5.85 8.49
C ALA A 316 -9.99 7.15 8.50
N VAL A 317 -10.96 7.27 9.43
CA VAL A 317 -11.73 8.49 9.65
C VAL A 317 -10.83 9.63 10.09
N PHE A 318 -9.85 9.36 10.98
CA PHE A 318 -8.86 10.35 11.36
C PHE A 318 -8.07 10.88 10.15
N CYS A 319 -7.60 10.02 9.24
CA CYS A 319 -6.96 10.45 8.00
C CYS A 319 -7.88 11.32 7.13
N ALA A 320 -9.14 10.90 6.97
CA ALA A 320 -10.13 11.65 6.20
C ALA A 320 -10.43 13.03 6.81
N ILE A 321 -10.52 13.12 8.15
CA ILE A 321 -10.71 14.39 8.86
C ILE A 321 -9.49 15.28 8.67
N LEU A 322 -8.27 14.78 8.89
CA LEU A 322 -7.05 15.56 8.69
C LEU A 322 -6.94 16.10 7.27
N HIS A 323 -7.28 15.27 6.28
CA HIS A 323 -7.32 15.69 4.89
C HIS A 323 -8.35 16.79 4.66
N ARG A 324 -9.57 16.64 5.17
CA ARG A 324 -10.62 17.67 5.06
C ARG A 324 -10.29 18.97 5.78
N VAL A 325 -9.56 18.90 6.89
CA VAL A 325 -9.07 20.11 7.57
C VAL A 325 -8.04 20.83 6.70
N ALA A 326 -7.21 20.09 5.97
CA ALA A 326 -6.14 20.65 5.14
C ALA A 326 -6.60 21.14 3.75
N PHE A 327 -7.64 20.53 3.18
CA PHE A 327 -8.11 20.82 1.81
C PHE A 327 -9.58 21.24 1.73
N GLY A 328 -10.33 21.16 2.83
CA GLY A 328 -11.78 21.32 2.78
C GLY A 328 -12.50 20.07 2.26
N ASN A 329 -13.78 20.24 1.91
CA ASN A 329 -14.62 19.16 1.41
C ASN A 329 -14.65 19.18 -0.12
N HIS A 330 -14.08 18.16 -0.74
CA HIS A 330 -14.14 17.97 -2.18
C HIS A 330 -15.03 16.78 -2.56
N PRO A 331 -15.93 16.95 -3.55
CA PRO A 331 -16.69 15.82 -4.07
C PRO A 331 -15.79 14.85 -4.85
N LEU A 332 -16.25 13.61 -5.01
CA LEU A 332 -15.61 12.63 -5.89
C LEU A 332 -15.90 12.99 -7.36
N ARG A 333 -15.09 13.87 -7.95
CA ARG A 333 -15.39 14.54 -9.24
C ARG A 333 -15.48 13.61 -10.44
N ASP A 334 -14.80 12.47 -10.38
CA ASP A 334 -14.84 11.49 -11.47
C ASP A 334 -16.16 10.73 -11.55
N PHE A 335 -17.01 10.81 -10.51
CA PHE A 335 -18.21 10.00 -10.39
C PHE A 335 -19.46 10.87 -10.28
N ASP A 336 -20.43 10.60 -11.15
CA ASP A 336 -21.77 11.13 -11.02
C ASP A 336 -22.68 10.10 -10.33
N LEU A 337 -22.97 10.34 -9.05
CA LEU A 337 -23.84 9.48 -8.26
C LEU A 337 -25.31 9.55 -8.70
N ALA A 338 -25.73 10.57 -9.46
CA ALA A 338 -27.07 10.63 -10.04
C ALA A 338 -27.32 9.48 -11.03
N LEU A 339 -26.25 8.92 -11.62
CA LEU A 339 -26.34 7.76 -12.51
C LEU A 339 -26.79 6.48 -11.81
N LEU A 340 -26.72 6.37 -10.48
CA LEU A 340 -27.19 5.18 -9.76
C LEU A 340 -28.68 4.88 -9.97
N GLY A 341 -29.50 5.92 -10.21
CA GLY A 341 -30.92 5.79 -10.53
C GLY A 341 -31.24 5.94 -12.02
N SER A 342 -30.22 6.10 -12.87
CA SER A 342 -30.41 6.37 -14.29
C SER A 342 -30.78 5.08 -15.05
N PRO A 343 -31.73 5.13 -16.01
CA PRO A 343 -32.00 4.00 -16.90
C PRO A 343 -30.80 3.62 -17.79
N GLU A 344 -29.80 4.50 -17.92
CA GLU A 344 -28.57 4.23 -18.69
C GLU A 344 -27.57 3.34 -17.94
N LEU A 345 -27.71 3.18 -16.61
CA LEU A 345 -26.72 2.50 -15.78
C LEU A 345 -26.38 1.08 -16.28
N PRO A 346 -27.34 0.21 -16.66
CA PRO A 346 -27.03 -1.13 -17.17
C PRO A 346 -26.21 -1.09 -18.46
N ALA A 347 -26.52 -0.17 -19.38
CA ALA A 347 -25.80 -0.03 -20.64
C ALA A 347 -24.36 0.47 -20.41
N ARG A 348 -24.17 1.44 -19.52
CA ARG A 348 -22.85 1.94 -19.12
C ARG A 348 -22.02 0.86 -18.43
N PHE A 349 -22.63 0.07 -17.55
CA PHE A 349 -21.98 -1.07 -16.91
C PHE A 349 -21.55 -2.13 -17.93
N ALA A 350 -22.43 -2.51 -18.86
CA ALA A 350 -22.10 -3.46 -19.93
C ALA A 350 -20.96 -2.94 -20.84
N ALA A 351 -20.96 -1.64 -21.17
CA ALA A 351 -19.87 -1.02 -21.93
C ALA A 351 -18.54 -1.09 -21.18
N GLY A 352 -18.53 -0.75 -19.88
CA GLY A 352 -17.35 -0.86 -19.03
C GLY A 352 -16.81 -2.29 -18.96
N LEU A 353 -17.69 -3.28 -18.77
CA LEU A 353 -17.31 -4.70 -18.77
C LEU A 353 -16.71 -5.12 -20.11
N ARG A 354 -17.33 -4.77 -21.24
CA ARG A 354 -16.80 -5.13 -22.56
C ARG A 354 -15.38 -4.63 -22.76
N ILE A 355 -15.11 -3.38 -22.39
CA ILE A 355 -13.79 -2.75 -22.52
C ILE A 355 -12.81 -3.38 -21.53
N PHE A 356 -13.23 -3.68 -20.30
CA PHE A 356 -12.39 -4.37 -19.33
C PHE A 356 -11.97 -5.75 -19.84
N PHE A 357 -12.91 -6.50 -20.41
CA PHE A 357 -12.61 -7.81 -20.98
C PHE A 357 -11.65 -7.72 -22.16
N SER A 358 -11.84 -6.77 -23.08
CA SER A 358 -10.96 -6.61 -24.23
C SER A 358 -9.55 -6.16 -23.86
N LEU A 359 -9.40 -5.27 -22.88
CA LEU A 359 -8.09 -4.72 -22.49
C LEU A 359 -7.33 -5.59 -21.49
N TYR A 360 -8.04 -6.26 -20.57
CA TYR A 360 -7.39 -6.90 -19.42
C TYR A 360 -7.65 -8.39 -19.27
N VAL A 361 -8.82 -8.89 -19.67
CA VAL A 361 -9.15 -10.33 -19.50
C VAL A 361 -8.63 -11.14 -20.68
N TRP A 362 -9.02 -10.79 -21.91
CA TRP A 362 -8.63 -11.54 -23.10
C TRP A 362 -7.14 -11.54 -23.35
N PRO A 363 -6.40 -10.43 -23.22
CA PRO A 363 -4.95 -10.49 -23.39
C PRO A 363 -4.24 -11.36 -22.34
N GLN A 364 -4.90 -11.64 -21.20
CA GLN A 364 -4.33 -12.36 -20.06
C GLN A 364 -5.02 -13.72 -19.80
N TRP A 365 -5.82 -14.24 -20.73
CA TRP A 365 -6.67 -15.41 -20.50
C TRP A 365 -5.88 -16.63 -20.00
N ALA A 366 -4.68 -16.87 -20.55
CA ALA A 366 -3.83 -17.99 -20.15
C ALA A 366 -3.33 -17.85 -18.70
N ALA A 367 -2.92 -16.64 -18.31
CA ALA A 367 -2.50 -16.36 -16.94
C ALA A 367 -3.68 -16.49 -15.95
N LEU A 368 -4.88 -16.07 -16.35
CA LEU A 368 -6.09 -16.22 -15.56
C LEU A 368 -6.51 -17.69 -15.40
N LEU A 369 -6.37 -18.51 -16.44
CA LEU A 369 -6.60 -19.96 -16.36
C LEU A 369 -5.58 -20.63 -15.44
N LEU A 370 -4.29 -20.25 -15.52
CA LEU A 370 -3.27 -20.76 -14.60
C LEU A 370 -3.58 -20.37 -13.16
N LEU A 371 -3.96 -19.12 -12.91
CA LEU A 371 -4.38 -18.67 -11.58
C LEU A 371 -5.59 -19.46 -11.07
N ALA A 372 -6.60 -19.68 -11.91
CA ALA A 372 -7.75 -20.52 -11.58
C ALA A 372 -7.32 -21.95 -11.25
N GLY A 373 -6.43 -22.54 -12.06
CA GLY A 373 -5.84 -23.86 -11.80
C GLY A 373 -5.12 -23.95 -10.45
N LEU A 374 -4.31 -22.95 -10.11
CA LEU A 374 -3.63 -22.86 -8.80
C LEU A 374 -4.62 -22.75 -7.64
N LEU A 375 -5.69 -21.96 -7.81
CA LEU A 375 -6.74 -21.82 -6.80
C LEU A 375 -7.55 -23.11 -6.60
N LEU A 376 -7.78 -23.87 -7.68
CA LEU A 376 -8.48 -25.16 -7.64
C LEU A 376 -7.60 -26.28 -7.05
N ALA A 377 -6.31 -26.28 -7.37
CA ALA A 377 -5.35 -27.25 -6.84
C ALA A 377 -5.06 -27.03 -5.34
N GLY A 378 -5.11 -25.78 -4.87
CA GLY A 378 -4.86 -25.42 -3.48
C GLY A 378 -6.02 -25.77 -2.53
N ARG A 379 -5.70 -26.22 -1.32
CA ARG A 379 -6.71 -26.53 -0.30
C ARG A 379 -7.41 -25.27 0.20
N SER A 380 -8.63 -25.43 0.69
CA SER A 380 -9.40 -24.35 1.29
C SER A 380 -8.79 -23.95 2.63
N VAL A 381 -8.28 -22.74 2.74
CA VAL A 381 -7.73 -22.18 3.99
C VAL A 381 -8.57 -20.96 4.37
N PRO A 382 -9.19 -20.89 5.57
CA PRO A 382 -10.11 -19.80 5.91
C PRO A 382 -9.51 -18.39 5.75
N ALA A 383 -8.26 -18.20 6.16
CA ALA A 383 -7.56 -16.92 5.99
C ALA A 383 -7.41 -16.55 4.51
N ALA A 384 -6.97 -17.50 3.68
CA ALA A 384 -6.81 -17.30 2.25
C ALA A 384 -8.15 -16.99 1.57
N ASN A 385 -9.21 -17.74 1.91
CA ASN A 385 -10.55 -17.52 1.33
C ASN A 385 -11.08 -16.12 1.66
N ARG A 386 -10.89 -15.64 2.90
CA ARG A 386 -11.30 -14.27 3.26
C ARG A 386 -10.50 -13.21 2.50
N MET A 387 -9.20 -13.42 2.30
CA MET A 387 -8.38 -12.52 1.48
C MET A 387 -8.83 -12.53 0.01
N LEU A 388 -9.18 -13.69 -0.56
CA LEU A 388 -9.74 -13.80 -1.91
C LEU A 388 -11.10 -13.12 -2.03
N ILE A 389 -11.98 -13.28 -1.04
CA ILE A 389 -13.27 -12.60 -0.98
C ILE A 389 -13.07 -11.09 -0.93
N LEU A 390 -12.11 -10.62 -0.12
CA LEU A 390 -11.78 -9.20 -0.03
C LEU A 390 -11.29 -8.65 -1.38
N CYS A 391 -10.39 -9.37 -2.07
CA CYS A 391 -9.95 -9.01 -3.43
C CYS A 391 -11.12 -9.03 -4.43
N ALA A 392 -11.93 -10.09 -4.44
CA ALA A 392 -13.04 -10.24 -5.37
C ALA A 392 -14.08 -9.14 -5.18
N ALA A 393 -14.40 -8.78 -3.93
CA ALA A 393 -15.31 -7.68 -3.62
C ALA A 393 -14.74 -6.33 -4.07
N ALA A 394 -13.43 -6.08 -3.86
CA ALA A 394 -12.78 -4.85 -4.34
C ALA A 394 -12.78 -4.77 -5.87
N VAL A 395 -12.42 -5.85 -6.56
CA VAL A 395 -12.48 -5.95 -8.03
C VAL A 395 -13.91 -5.74 -8.54
N ALA A 396 -14.91 -6.36 -7.92
CA ALA A 396 -16.31 -6.20 -8.33
C ALA A 396 -16.77 -4.73 -8.22
N ILE A 397 -16.38 -4.04 -7.15
CA ILE A 397 -16.66 -2.61 -7.00
C ILE A 397 -15.91 -1.79 -8.06
N TYR A 398 -14.63 -2.07 -8.30
CA TYR A 398 -13.87 -1.38 -9.35
C TYR A 398 -14.43 -1.63 -10.76
N LEU A 399 -15.05 -2.78 -11.02
CA LEU A 399 -15.75 -3.05 -12.28
C LEU A 399 -17.09 -2.32 -12.40
N ALA A 400 -17.74 -2.01 -11.27
CA ALA A 400 -18.99 -1.24 -11.25
C ALA A 400 -18.77 0.27 -11.37
N LEU A 401 -17.69 0.80 -10.78
CA LEU A 401 -17.40 2.24 -10.73
C LEU A 401 -17.36 2.94 -12.11
N PRO A 402 -16.83 2.35 -13.20
CA PRO A 402 -16.85 2.96 -14.53
C PRO A 402 -18.25 3.32 -15.02
N ALA A 403 -19.29 2.61 -14.59
CA ALA A 403 -20.67 2.94 -14.95
C ALA A 403 -21.08 4.34 -14.45
N LEU A 404 -20.46 4.80 -13.36
CA LEU A 404 -20.70 6.10 -12.73
C LEU A 404 -19.71 7.19 -13.21
N ALA A 405 -18.75 6.86 -14.08
CA ALA A 405 -17.71 7.80 -14.47
C ALA A 405 -18.30 8.97 -15.30
N VAL A 406 -17.97 10.21 -14.94
CA VAL A 406 -18.43 11.43 -15.64
C VAL A 406 -17.97 11.44 -17.10
N GLN A 407 -16.70 11.07 -17.34
CA GLN A 407 -16.11 10.99 -18.69
C GLN A 407 -16.47 9.70 -19.44
N GLY A 408 -17.35 8.87 -18.89
CA GLY A 408 -17.78 7.61 -19.48
C GLY A 408 -16.99 6.39 -18.99
N PRO A 409 -17.57 5.18 -19.13
CA PRO A 409 -16.93 3.93 -18.67
C PRO A 409 -15.57 3.66 -19.33
N GLU A 410 -15.44 3.99 -20.61
CA GLU A 410 -14.22 3.76 -21.39
C GLU A 410 -13.00 4.48 -20.81
N TRP A 411 -13.17 5.75 -20.44
CA TRP A 411 -12.11 6.56 -19.87
C TRP A 411 -11.57 5.93 -18.59
N LEU A 412 -12.45 5.61 -17.63
CA LEU A 412 -12.01 5.09 -16.33
C LEU A 412 -11.39 3.68 -16.46
N VAL A 413 -11.94 2.83 -17.33
CA VAL A 413 -11.38 1.48 -17.59
C VAL A 413 -9.99 1.57 -18.21
N THR A 414 -9.80 2.45 -19.19
CA THR A 414 -8.54 2.56 -19.93
C THR A 414 -7.44 3.13 -19.05
N TRP A 415 -7.72 4.16 -18.27
CA TRP A 415 -6.68 4.92 -17.56
C TRP A 415 -6.44 4.48 -16.13
N SER A 416 -7.47 3.95 -15.43
CA SER A 416 -7.40 3.75 -13.98
C SER A 416 -7.64 2.32 -13.53
N LEU A 417 -8.55 1.59 -14.16
CA LEU A 417 -9.00 0.29 -13.64
C LEU A 417 -7.87 -0.75 -13.54
N GLY A 418 -7.06 -0.93 -14.59
CA GLY A 418 -6.00 -1.94 -14.61
C GLY A 418 -4.98 -1.76 -13.49
N ARG A 419 -4.49 -0.53 -13.31
CA ARG A 419 -3.50 -0.19 -12.26
C ARG A 419 -4.09 -0.27 -10.85
N THR A 420 -5.36 0.13 -10.67
CA THR A 420 -6.04 0.01 -9.38
C THR A 420 -6.26 -1.45 -8.99
N VAL A 421 -6.65 -2.31 -9.92
CA VAL A 421 -6.76 -3.77 -9.69
C VAL A 421 -5.38 -4.39 -9.43
N ALA A 422 -4.34 -3.95 -10.13
CA ALA A 422 -2.98 -4.44 -9.93
C ALA A 422 -2.46 -4.22 -8.50
N ALA A 423 -2.90 -3.17 -7.80
CA ALA A 423 -2.55 -2.94 -6.40
C ALA A 423 -3.06 -4.04 -5.42
N LEU A 424 -4.03 -4.87 -5.85
CA LEU A 424 -4.51 -6.03 -5.08
C LEU A 424 -3.65 -7.29 -5.28
N ALA A 425 -2.73 -7.29 -6.24
CA ALA A 425 -1.89 -8.44 -6.57
C ALA A 425 -1.14 -9.04 -5.36
N PRO A 426 -0.59 -8.25 -4.41
CA PRO A 426 0.06 -8.83 -3.24
C PRO A 426 -0.90 -9.61 -2.32
N ILE A 427 -2.16 -9.16 -2.18
CA ILE A 427 -3.18 -9.88 -1.39
C ILE A 427 -3.53 -11.20 -2.09
N ALA A 428 -3.73 -11.16 -3.42
CA ALA A 428 -4.00 -12.36 -4.21
C ALA A 428 -2.84 -13.37 -4.13
N ALA A 429 -1.59 -12.90 -4.26
CA ALA A 429 -0.40 -13.73 -4.14
C ALA A 429 -0.30 -14.39 -2.75
N ALA A 430 -0.56 -13.64 -1.68
CA ALA A 430 -0.61 -14.19 -0.33
C ALA A 430 -1.68 -15.28 -0.18
N ALA A 431 -2.89 -15.04 -0.69
CA ALA A 431 -3.98 -15.98 -0.57
C ALA A 431 -3.76 -17.27 -1.38
N VAL A 432 -3.32 -17.16 -2.63
CA VAL A 432 -3.01 -18.31 -3.49
C VAL A 432 -1.91 -19.17 -2.86
N ALA A 433 -0.80 -18.54 -2.44
CA ALA A 433 0.32 -19.26 -1.84
C ALA A 433 -0.07 -19.97 -0.54
N LEU A 434 -0.94 -19.38 0.29
CA LEU A 434 -1.47 -20.05 1.48
C LEU A 434 -2.28 -21.31 1.15
N ARG A 435 -3.08 -21.29 0.08
CA ARG A 435 -3.86 -22.48 -0.34
C ARG A 435 -2.96 -23.61 -0.82
N LEU A 436 -1.84 -23.27 -1.47
CA LEU A 436 -0.84 -24.22 -1.95
C LEU A 436 0.10 -24.74 -0.85
N SER A 437 0.02 -24.18 0.36
CA SER A 437 0.91 -24.50 1.48
C SER A 437 0.31 -25.45 2.53
N ALA A 438 -0.99 -25.75 2.41
CA ALA A 438 -1.70 -26.56 3.39
C ALA A 438 -1.48 -28.06 3.09
N ASP A 439 -0.33 -28.60 3.50
CA ASP A 439 -0.02 -30.03 3.47
C ASP A 439 -0.59 -30.77 4.70
#